data_AF-A0A377GP85-F1
#
_entry.id   AF-A0A377GP85-F1
#
_cell.length_a   1.000
_cell.length_b   1.000
_cell.length_c   1.000
_cell.angle_alpha   90.00
_cell.angle_beta   90.00
_cell.angle_gamma   90.00
#
_symmetry.space_group_name_H-M   'P 1'
#
loop_
_entity.id
_entity.type
_entity.pdbx_description
1 polymer ?
#
loop_
_entity_poly.entity_id
_entity_poly.type
_entity_poly.pdbx_seq_one_letter_code
_entity_poly.pdbx_strand_id
1 'polypeptide(L)'
;MAEKIKAISKQLSGLGINHQSELPQGYDHDLMQRAAYIDQLNHVAYEAIEAQYAHFNPEASKEEQIIFFKKILAIKNILRDLQVAHNELTKNLYANSALYIHDEQEISLNDKYILPKLKGKEPKEIVRANFYQLLTNISKNNSLTSEQFNYINSLLMQIASRPEGIKLIVKLNYLLTTKEAQLILKPSNNFECSMAAGGLAKTSPEFSRKSITPEQDFKTIFKRETLRGVGSGKVHIGVDYRYNDKLSSLNLEVYASAGKGLTDLGPPFILLGHELIHALHNLTGKARDNFRPFFQGPKYSDDPLMQSLYPTRSIYSYGPSAEEYWTIEGGTLCENSLRKEHKLSNRTGHISAEPGSRAIRDLYYLGLARSYTESDLETFASYIHEAETIDELSEEDQIVERVLQLEKFNYLTYSLTNLINLSKFPSYHLKRTEKIVEHLKNSTAGSSDEETLHALLMLAPPKIAQLLIAITNSNDLDSEEEIDATVLNEILPNLQRMGDLIKSLDLPEQFLNSFSKFTEHIEARATKPYYSL
;
A
#
# COMPACT_ATOMS: atom_id res chain seq x y z
N MET A 1 20.51 -4.76 14.10
CA MET A 1 20.36 -4.62 12.63
C MET A 1 20.79 -5.88 11.88
N ALA A 2 22.06 -6.32 11.94
CA ALA A 2 22.51 -7.51 11.20
C ALA A 2 21.69 -8.77 11.53
N GLU A 3 21.49 -9.07 12.83
CA GLU A 3 20.65 -10.20 13.27
C GLU A 3 19.20 -10.09 12.80
N LYS A 4 18.63 -8.87 12.79
CA LYS A 4 17.27 -8.61 12.27
C LYS A 4 17.19 -8.96 10.78
N ILE A 5 18.18 -8.56 10.00
CA ILE A 5 18.22 -8.84 8.55
C ILE A 5 18.48 -10.32 8.27
N LYS A 6 19.31 -11.00 9.07
CA LYS A 6 19.47 -12.47 9.00
C LYS A 6 18.17 -13.20 9.33
N ALA A 7 17.44 -12.77 10.35
CA ALA A 7 16.15 -13.36 10.73
C ALA A 7 15.13 -13.24 9.60
N ILE A 8 15.04 -12.05 8.98
CA ILE A 8 14.21 -11.79 7.80
C ILE A 8 14.60 -12.70 6.61
N SER A 9 15.90 -12.78 6.29
CA SER A 9 16.41 -13.65 5.23
C SER A 9 16.01 -15.12 5.49
N LYS A 10 16.13 -15.59 6.73
CA LYS A 10 15.67 -16.94 7.11
C LYS A 10 14.16 -17.13 6.94
N GLN A 11 13.34 -16.13 7.26
CA GLN A 11 11.90 -16.19 7.04
C GLN A 11 11.56 -16.33 5.55
N LEU A 12 12.23 -15.59 4.66
CA LEU A 12 12.05 -15.73 3.21
C LEU A 12 12.42 -17.14 2.71
N SER A 13 13.55 -17.68 3.18
CA SER A 13 13.95 -19.06 2.86
C SER A 13 12.91 -20.08 3.38
N GLY A 14 12.32 -19.83 4.55
CA GLY A 14 11.25 -20.66 5.10
C GLY A 14 9.98 -20.67 4.26
N LEU A 15 9.74 -19.63 3.46
CA LEU A 15 8.66 -19.58 2.47
C LEU A 15 9.05 -20.18 1.10
N GLY A 16 10.26 -20.74 0.97
CA GLY A 16 10.79 -21.29 -0.28
C GLY A 16 11.25 -20.22 -1.27
N ILE A 17 11.52 -19.00 -0.83
CA ILE A 17 12.00 -17.90 -1.69
C ILE A 17 13.52 -17.95 -1.78
N ASN A 18 14.03 -18.30 -2.95
CA ASN A 18 15.46 -18.39 -3.22
C ASN A 18 16.10 -17.00 -3.27
N HIS A 19 17.17 -16.81 -2.51
CA HIS A 19 17.98 -15.60 -2.51
C HIS A 19 19.40 -15.91 -1.99
N GLN A 20 20.32 -14.96 -2.12
CA GLN A 20 21.65 -15.11 -1.53
C GLN A 20 21.51 -15.06 0.00
N SER A 21 21.70 -16.19 0.67
CA SER A 21 21.52 -16.29 2.13
C SER A 21 22.75 -15.87 2.94
N GLU A 22 23.92 -15.84 2.30
CA GLU A 22 25.17 -15.43 2.94
C GLU A 22 25.37 -13.92 2.86
N LEU A 23 25.57 -13.30 4.02
CA LEU A 23 25.92 -11.89 4.11
C LEU A 23 27.30 -11.64 3.48
N PRO A 24 27.47 -10.57 2.69
CA PRO A 24 28.78 -10.18 2.15
C PRO A 24 29.86 -9.98 3.23
N GLN A 25 31.12 -10.18 2.87
CA GLN A 25 32.24 -9.85 3.76
C GLN A 25 32.26 -8.35 4.09
N GLY A 26 32.35 -8.00 5.37
CA GLY A 26 32.34 -6.59 5.84
C GLY A 26 30.93 -6.01 6.08
N TYR A 27 29.88 -6.80 5.84
CA TYR A 27 28.48 -6.40 5.99
C TYR A 27 28.13 -5.77 7.34
N ASP A 28 28.80 -6.18 8.42
CA ASP A 28 28.53 -5.66 9.75
C ASP A 28 28.98 -4.21 9.96
N HIS A 29 29.82 -3.68 9.07
CA HIS A 29 30.39 -2.34 9.22
C HIS A 29 30.08 -1.41 8.04
N ASP A 30 29.71 -1.94 6.87
CA ASP A 30 29.41 -1.14 5.68
C ASP A 30 27.89 -0.90 5.50
N LEU A 31 27.49 0.37 5.62
CA LEU A 31 26.09 0.79 5.42
C LEU A 31 25.60 0.58 3.98
N MET A 32 26.47 0.68 2.98
CA MET A 32 26.11 0.50 1.57
C MET A 32 25.89 -0.97 1.23
N GLN A 33 26.74 -1.86 1.75
CA GLN A 33 26.51 -3.30 1.60
C GLN A 33 25.20 -3.73 2.27
N ARG A 34 24.87 -3.14 3.45
CA ARG A 34 23.57 -3.37 4.10
C ARG A 34 22.40 -2.87 3.26
N ALA A 35 22.52 -1.68 2.66
CA ALA A 35 21.49 -1.13 1.79
C ALA A 35 21.28 -2.03 0.56
N ALA A 36 22.36 -2.47 -0.08
CA ALA A 36 22.30 -3.37 -1.22
C ALA A 36 21.63 -4.71 -0.88
N TYR A 37 21.93 -5.28 0.29
CA TYR A 37 21.32 -6.54 0.69
C TYR A 37 19.84 -6.39 1.04
N ILE A 38 19.44 -5.34 1.77
CA ILE A 38 18.01 -5.05 2.01
C ILE A 38 17.28 -4.83 0.68
N ASP A 39 17.88 -4.09 -0.26
CA ASP A 39 17.33 -3.89 -1.60
C ASP A 39 17.13 -5.23 -2.32
N GLN A 40 18.12 -6.13 -2.29
CA GLN A 40 17.99 -7.48 -2.83
C GLN A 40 16.84 -8.27 -2.18
N LEU A 41 16.75 -8.29 -0.84
CA LEU A 41 15.70 -9.00 -0.11
C LEU A 41 14.31 -8.45 -0.43
N ASN A 42 14.17 -7.14 -0.58
CA ASN A 42 12.94 -6.51 -1.04
C ASN A 42 12.56 -7.00 -2.45
N HIS A 43 13.50 -7.01 -3.39
CA HIS A 43 13.23 -7.42 -4.77
C HIS A 43 12.78 -8.87 -4.87
N VAL A 44 13.47 -9.81 -4.22
CA VAL A 44 13.07 -11.23 -4.27
C VAL A 44 11.71 -11.46 -3.61
N ALA A 45 11.35 -10.70 -2.57
CA ALA A 45 10.04 -10.77 -1.94
C ALA A 45 8.93 -10.23 -2.86
N TYR A 46 9.15 -9.09 -3.53
CA TYR A 46 8.19 -8.56 -4.50
C TYR A 46 8.06 -9.46 -5.74
N GLU A 47 9.16 -10.00 -6.27
CA GLU A 47 9.13 -10.97 -7.37
C GLU A 47 8.34 -12.23 -6.98
N ALA A 48 8.45 -12.70 -5.74
CA ALA A 48 7.69 -13.84 -5.25
C ALA A 48 6.18 -13.54 -5.17
N ILE A 49 5.78 -12.32 -4.77
CA ILE A 49 4.37 -11.89 -4.80
C ILE A 49 3.85 -11.87 -6.23
N GLU A 50 4.57 -11.24 -7.16
CA GLU A 50 4.17 -11.14 -8.56
C GLU A 50 4.12 -12.50 -9.25
N ALA A 51 5.07 -13.39 -8.94
CA ALA A 51 5.04 -14.77 -9.40
C ALA A 51 3.82 -15.52 -8.85
N GLN A 52 3.39 -15.25 -7.61
CA GLN A 52 2.18 -15.83 -7.06
C GLN A 52 0.94 -15.33 -7.81
N TYR A 53 0.79 -14.02 -8.03
CA TYR A 53 -0.33 -13.44 -8.79
C TYR A 53 -0.43 -13.93 -10.24
N ALA A 54 0.71 -14.19 -10.89
CA ALA A 54 0.73 -14.75 -12.24
C ALA A 54 0.11 -16.17 -12.32
N HIS A 55 -0.04 -16.87 -11.21
CA HIS A 55 -0.70 -18.19 -11.12
C HIS A 55 -2.11 -18.10 -10.50
N PHE A 56 -2.68 -16.89 -10.39
CA PHE A 56 -4.04 -16.75 -9.91
C PHE A 56 -5.02 -17.51 -10.80
N ASN A 57 -5.87 -18.34 -10.17
CA ASN A 57 -6.91 -19.10 -10.83
C ASN A 57 -8.27 -18.65 -10.27
N PRO A 58 -9.13 -17.97 -11.06
CA PRO A 58 -10.44 -17.51 -10.61
C PRO A 58 -11.41 -18.66 -10.26
N GLU A 59 -11.17 -19.86 -10.81
CA GLU A 59 -11.98 -21.07 -10.61
C GLU A 59 -11.48 -21.95 -9.45
N ALA A 60 -10.43 -21.52 -8.73
CA ALA A 60 -9.94 -22.26 -7.58
C ALA A 60 -10.97 -22.28 -6.44
N SER A 61 -11.03 -23.40 -5.72
CA SER A 61 -11.89 -23.56 -4.54
C SER A 61 -11.57 -22.55 -3.44
N LYS A 62 -12.50 -22.28 -2.53
CA LYS A 62 -12.26 -21.34 -1.41
C LYS A 62 -11.03 -21.72 -0.57
N GLU A 63 -10.77 -23.01 -0.35
CA GLU A 63 -9.59 -23.48 0.40
C GLU A 63 -8.29 -23.15 -0.35
N GLU A 64 -8.27 -23.36 -1.66
CA GLU A 64 -7.13 -23.01 -2.51
C GLU A 64 -6.90 -21.50 -2.57
N GLN A 65 -7.98 -20.70 -2.68
CA GLN A 65 -7.91 -19.24 -2.61
C GLN A 65 -7.33 -18.78 -1.28
N ILE A 66 -7.78 -19.34 -0.15
CA ILE A 66 -7.25 -19.02 1.18
C ILE A 66 -5.75 -19.32 1.24
N ILE A 67 -5.30 -20.51 0.82
CA ILE A 67 -3.89 -20.90 0.82
C ILE A 67 -3.06 -19.95 -0.06
N PHE A 68 -3.57 -19.63 -1.25
CA PHE A 68 -2.94 -18.73 -2.21
C PHE A 68 -2.68 -17.36 -1.57
N PHE A 69 -3.70 -16.74 -0.98
CA PHE A 69 -3.61 -15.40 -0.41
C PHE A 69 -2.87 -15.35 0.93
N LYS A 70 -2.96 -16.39 1.77
CA LYS A 70 -2.16 -16.48 3.00
C LYS A 70 -0.66 -16.46 2.73
N LYS A 71 -0.21 -17.10 1.64
CA LYS A 71 1.19 -17.04 1.22
C LYS A 71 1.62 -15.61 0.88
N ILE A 72 0.77 -14.84 0.19
CA ILE A 72 1.04 -13.43 -0.12
C ILE A 72 1.09 -12.61 1.17
N LEU A 73 0.16 -12.81 2.11
CA LEU A 73 0.17 -12.13 3.41
C LEU A 73 1.46 -12.39 4.19
N ALA A 74 1.94 -13.64 4.22
CA ALA A 74 3.19 -13.98 4.89
C ALA A 74 4.39 -13.23 4.30
N ILE A 75 4.47 -13.11 2.96
CA ILE A 75 5.53 -12.33 2.29
C ILE A 75 5.38 -10.83 2.60
N LYS A 76 4.16 -10.27 2.54
CA LYS A 76 3.91 -8.87 2.91
C LYS A 76 4.29 -8.57 4.35
N ASN A 77 4.08 -9.51 5.27
CA ASN A 77 4.50 -9.35 6.65
C ASN A 77 6.04 -9.24 6.78
N ILE A 78 6.79 -10.07 6.05
CA ILE A 78 8.25 -9.97 5.99
C ILE A 78 8.70 -8.62 5.39
N LEU A 79 8.01 -8.14 4.36
CA LEU A 79 8.27 -6.82 3.76
C LEU A 79 8.07 -5.67 4.75
N ARG A 80 7.12 -5.78 5.69
CA ARG A 80 6.97 -4.79 6.79
C ARG A 80 8.21 -4.79 7.69
N ASP A 81 8.69 -5.97 8.10
CA ASP A 81 9.91 -6.10 8.92
C ASP A 81 11.14 -5.54 8.20
N LEU A 82 11.25 -5.79 6.88
CA LEU A 82 12.27 -5.20 6.01
C LEU A 82 12.18 -3.69 5.98
N GLN A 83 10.98 -3.12 5.85
CA GLN A 83 10.79 -1.68 5.83
C GLN A 83 11.18 -1.03 7.17
N VAL A 84 10.95 -1.70 8.31
CA VAL A 84 11.44 -1.21 9.61
C VAL A 84 12.98 -1.23 9.66
N ALA A 85 13.61 -2.33 9.21
CA ALA A 85 15.07 -2.40 9.12
C ALA A 85 15.65 -1.32 8.17
N HIS A 86 14.96 -1.06 7.06
CA HIS A 86 15.32 -0.01 6.11
C HIS A 86 15.20 1.39 6.73
N ASN A 87 14.12 1.68 7.46
CA ASN A 87 13.96 2.94 8.20
C ASN A 87 15.16 3.20 9.13
N GLU A 88 15.55 2.21 9.93
CA GLU A 88 16.72 2.29 10.83
C GLU A 88 18.03 2.55 10.05
N LEU A 89 18.25 1.84 8.94
CA LEU A 89 19.44 2.00 8.10
C LEU A 89 19.53 3.39 7.48
N THR A 90 18.43 3.88 6.91
CA THR A 90 18.39 5.19 6.22
C THR A 90 18.60 6.37 7.16
N LYS A 91 18.30 6.23 8.46
CA LYS A 91 18.67 7.21 9.49
C LYS A 91 20.19 7.35 9.58
N ASN A 92 20.92 6.23 9.57
CA ASN A 92 22.38 6.22 9.61
C ASN A 92 23.00 6.74 8.30
N LEU A 93 22.42 6.37 7.15
CA LEU A 93 22.84 6.90 5.86
C LEU A 93 22.65 8.42 5.79
N TYR A 94 21.49 8.92 6.22
CA TYR A 94 21.21 10.36 6.28
C TYR A 94 22.20 11.11 7.16
N ALA A 95 22.51 10.60 8.37
CA ALA A 95 23.48 11.21 9.27
C ALA A 95 24.89 11.34 8.66
N ASN A 96 25.28 10.39 7.80
CA ASN A 96 26.55 10.41 7.07
C ASN A 96 26.47 11.11 5.70
N SER A 97 25.34 11.77 5.43
CA SER A 97 25.00 12.33 4.11
C SER A 97 25.13 11.32 2.97
N ALA A 98 25.07 10.02 3.21
CA ALA A 98 25.29 8.97 2.23
C ALA A 98 23.98 8.51 1.56
N LEU A 99 24.03 8.22 0.26
CA LEU A 99 22.87 7.73 -0.52
C LEU A 99 23.26 6.45 -1.23
N TYR A 100 22.46 5.40 -1.05
CA TYR A 100 22.62 4.15 -1.80
C TYR A 100 22.04 4.33 -3.21
N ILE A 101 22.85 3.98 -4.22
CA ILE A 101 22.46 3.89 -5.62
C ILE A 101 22.83 2.48 -6.07
N HIS A 102 21.89 1.75 -6.68
CA HIS A 102 22.07 0.36 -7.05
C HIS A 102 23.23 0.16 -8.03
N ASP A 103 23.22 0.95 -9.11
CA ASP A 103 24.31 1.04 -10.07
C ASP A 103 24.55 2.50 -10.47
N GLU A 104 25.71 3.04 -10.08
CA GLU A 104 26.09 4.41 -10.40
C GLU A 104 26.37 4.61 -11.91
N GLN A 105 26.65 3.54 -12.66
CA GLN A 105 26.96 3.61 -14.09
C GLN A 105 25.71 3.78 -14.95
N GLU A 106 24.54 3.37 -14.45
CA GLU A 106 23.26 3.49 -15.16
C GLU A 106 22.61 4.88 -15.01
N ILE A 107 23.25 5.80 -14.28
CA ILE A 107 22.71 7.14 -14.05
C ILE A 107 22.70 7.95 -15.36
N SER A 108 21.51 8.08 -15.94
CA SER A 108 21.25 8.93 -17.11
C SER A 108 20.41 10.15 -16.73
N LEU A 109 21.05 11.33 -16.68
CA LEU A 109 20.41 12.60 -16.35
C LEU A 109 20.13 13.42 -17.60
N ASN A 110 19.03 14.17 -17.59
CA ASN A 110 18.72 15.13 -18.63
C ASN A 110 19.25 16.51 -18.23
N ASP A 111 20.17 17.06 -19.03
CA ASP A 111 20.83 18.36 -18.79
C ASP A 111 19.86 19.52 -18.51
N LYS A 112 18.65 19.46 -19.08
CA LYS A 112 17.60 20.45 -18.83
C LYS A 112 17.22 20.55 -17.36
N TYR A 113 17.27 19.43 -16.64
CA TYR A 113 16.83 19.33 -15.24
C TYR A 113 18.00 19.38 -14.26
N ILE A 114 19.21 19.69 -14.72
CA ILE A 114 20.36 19.89 -13.85
C ILE A 114 20.40 21.36 -13.42
N LEU A 115 20.37 21.60 -12.10
CA LEU A 115 20.52 22.94 -11.54
C LEU A 115 21.85 23.57 -11.97
N PRO A 116 21.92 24.87 -12.28
CA PRO A 116 23.15 25.52 -12.77
C PRO A 116 24.38 25.25 -11.90
N LYS A 117 24.22 25.29 -10.56
CA LYS A 117 25.30 25.03 -9.58
C LYS A 117 25.83 23.59 -9.56
N LEU A 118 25.15 22.65 -10.22
CA LEU A 118 25.49 21.23 -10.27
C LEU A 118 26.02 20.80 -11.65
N LYS A 119 26.02 21.69 -12.65
CA LYS A 119 26.56 21.38 -13.97
C LYS A 119 28.06 21.09 -13.87
N GLY A 120 28.52 20.06 -14.60
CA GLY A 120 29.92 19.63 -14.61
C GLY A 120 30.34 18.76 -13.42
N LYS A 121 29.43 18.44 -12.49
CA LYS A 121 29.67 17.43 -11.45
C LYS A 121 29.44 16.02 -11.98
N GLU A 122 29.99 15.04 -11.28
CA GLU A 122 29.72 13.63 -11.58
C GLU A 122 28.22 13.31 -11.38
N PRO A 123 27.60 12.45 -12.22
CA PRO A 123 26.17 12.17 -12.14
C PRO A 123 25.68 11.80 -10.73
N LYS A 124 26.42 10.94 -10.02
CA LYS A 124 26.10 10.55 -8.64
C LYS A 124 26.11 11.72 -7.65
N GLU A 125 27.00 12.69 -7.83
CA GLU A 125 27.06 13.88 -6.99
C GLU A 125 25.86 14.79 -7.25
N ILE A 126 25.41 14.86 -8.51
CA ILE A 126 24.19 15.59 -8.91
C ILE A 126 22.97 14.94 -8.24
N VAL A 127 22.85 13.62 -8.31
CA VAL A 127 21.75 12.88 -7.66
C VAL A 127 21.75 13.13 -6.16
N ARG A 128 22.88 12.89 -5.49
CA ARG A 128 23.05 13.09 -4.04
C ARG A 128 22.69 14.53 -3.63
N ALA A 129 23.17 15.54 -4.35
CA ALA A 129 22.86 16.93 -4.05
C ALA A 129 21.37 17.28 -4.22
N ASN A 130 20.72 16.77 -5.27
CA ASN A 130 19.29 16.96 -5.47
C ASN A 130 18.46 16.27 -4.38
N PHE A 131 18.83 15.05 -4.00
CA PHE A 131 18.17 14.28 -2.95
C PHE A 131 18.19 15.00 -1.59
N TYR A 132 19.38 15.41 -1.12
CA TYR A 132 19.48 16.11 0.17
C TYR A 132 18.88 17.51 0.15
N GLN A 133 18.93 18.21 -0.98
CA GLN A 133 18.23 19.48 -1.12
C GLN A 133 16.70 19.29 -1.03
N LEU A 134 16.16 18.24 -1.65
CA LEU A 134 14.74 17.90 -1.54
C LEU A 134 14.35 17.59 -0.08
N LEU A 135 15.11 16.74 0.62
CA LEU A 135 14.87 16.44 2.04
C LEU A 135 14.91 17.67 2.93
N THR A 136 15.90 18.55 2.71
CA THR A 136 16.01 19.82 3.43
C THR A 136 14.77 20.69 3.20
N ASN A 137 14.28 20.76 1.97
CA ASN A 137 13.08 21.51 1.63
C ASN A 137 11.83 20.88 2.26
N ILE A 138 11.71 19.54 2.26
CA ILE A 138 10.62 18.84 2.94
C ILE A 138 10.63 19.17 4.44
N SER A 139 11.78 19.05 5.10
CA SER A 139 11.91 19.38 6.53
C SER A 139 11.56 20.84 6.84
N LYS A 140 11.96 21.79 5.97
CA LYS A 140 11.64 23.22 6.15
C LYS A 140 10.18 23.56 5.90
N ASN A 141 9.55 22.92 4.92
CA ASN A 141 8.19 23.24 4.49
C ASN A 141 7.11 22.54 5.34
N ASN A 142 7.49 21.56 6.17
CA ASN A 142 6.55 20.68 6.86
C ASN A 142 6.91 20.53 8.34
N SER A 143 5.90 20.51 9.21
CA SER A 143 6.05 20.24 10.64
C SER A 143 6.01 18.73 10.91
N LEU A 144 7.00 17.99 10.41
CA LEU A 144 7.08 16.53 10.57
C LEU A 144 7.75 16.16 11.89
N THR A 145 7.27 15.10 12.55
CA THR A 145 8.03 14.46 13.64
C THR A 145 9.27 13.77 13.09
N SER A 146 10.24 13.46 13.96
CA SER A 146 11.45 12.72 13.57
C SER A 146 11.13 11.38 12.91
N GLU A 147 10.13 10.66 13.41
CA GLU A 147 9.68 9.38 12.84
C GLU A 147 9.07 9.55 11.45
N GLN A 148 8.18 10.54 11.28
CA GLN A 148 7.57 10.86 9.99
C GLN A 148 8.64 11.24 8.96
N PHE A 149 9.60 12.09 9.34
CA PHE A 149 10.71 12.46 8.48
C PHE A 149 11.58 11.25 8.10
N ASN A 150 11.92 10.39 9.06
CA ASN A 150 12.72 9.19 8.80
C ASN A 150 12.00 8.22 7.85
N TYR A 151 10.69 8.06 8.00
CA TYR A 151 9.88 7.24 7.11
C TYR A 151 9.87 7.81 5.68
N ILE A 152 9.67 9.12 5.51
CA ILE A 152 9.76 9.77 4.19
C ILE A 152 11.15 9.63 3.58
N ASN A 153 12.20 9.86 4.37
CA ASN A 153 13.57 9.67 3.92
C ASN A 153 13.80 8.25 3.41
N SER A 154 13.28 7.24 4.11
CA SER A 154 13.46 5.85 3.70
C SER A 154 12.72 5.50 2.40
N LEU A 155 11.50 6.01 2.20
CA LEU A 155 10.77 5.82 0.94
C LEU A 155 11.45 6.54 -0.22
N LEU A 156 11.91 7.78 0.00
CA LEU A 156 12.62 8.55 -1.03
C LEU A 156 13.98 7.93 -1.38
N MET A 157 14.69 7.32 -0.44
CA MET A 157 15.92 6.58 -0.74
C MET A 157 15.65 5.34 -1.60
N GLN A 158 14.55 4.61 -1.36
CA GLN A 158 14.16 3.48 -2.22
C GLN A 158 13.83 3.95 -3.64
N ILE A 159 13.13 5.07 -3.78
CA ILE A 159 12.87 5.68 -5.10
C ILE A 159 14.21 6.11 -5.74
N ALA A 160 15.07 6.80 -5.00
CA ALA A 160 16.31 7.36 -5.55
C ALA A 160 17.43 6.33 -5.81
N SER A 161 17.21 5.04 -5.52
CA SER A 161 18.25 4.01 -5.71
C SER A 161 18.38 3.54 -7.15
N ARG A 162 17.38 3.80 -8.02
CA ARG A 162 17.29 3.27 -9.40
C ARG A 162 17.01 4.36 -10.45
N PRO A 163 17.30 4.10 -11.75
CA PRO A 163 17.33 5.15 -12.77
C PRO A 163 16.06 5.98 -12.96
N GLU A 164 14.86 5.37 -12.96
CA GLU A 164 13.61 6.11 -13.16
C GLU A 164 13.24 6.93 -11.92
N GLY A 165 13.40 6.36 -10.73
CA GLY A 165 13.24 7.13 -9.49
C GLY A 165 14.29 8.25 -9.33
N ILE A 166 15.53 8.06 -9.79
CA ILE A 166 16.53 9.15 -9.89
C ILE A 166 16.04 10.28 -10.79
N LYS A 167 15.49 9.97 -11.97
CA LYS A 167 14.92 10.98 -12.88
C LYS A 167 13.77 11.73 -12.22
N LEU A 168 12.92 11.03 -11.47
CA LEU A 168 11.83 11.63 -10.68
C LEU A 168 12.36 12.63 -9.65
N ILE A 169 13.29 12.21 -8.79
CA ILE A 169 13.83 13.05 -7.71
C ILE A 169 14.56 14.29 -8.25
N VAL A 170 15.43 14.11 -9.26
CA VAL A 170 16.19 15.22 -9.86
C VAL A 170 15.23 16.23 -10.51
N LYS A 171 14.26 15.76 -11.29
CA LYS A 171 13.30 16.63 -11.97
C LYS A 171 12.37 17.34 -10.98
N LEU A 172 11.94 16.65 -9.93
CA LEU A 172 11.10 17.23 -8.88
C LEU A 172 11.85 18.37 -8.16
N ASN A 173 13.06 18.11 -7.67
CA ASN A 173 13.84 19.13 -6.97
C ASN A 173 14.20 20.32 -7.88
N TYR A 174 14.50 20.06 -9.16
CA TYR A 174 14.70 21.12 -10.15
C TYR A 174 13.47 22.02 -10.28
N LEU A 175 12.28 21.44 -10.44
CA LEU A 175 11.04 22.23 -10.60
C LEU A 175 10.68 23.00 -9.33
N LEU A 176 10.82 22.39 -8.16
CA LEU A 176 10.58 23.06 -6.88
C LEU A 176 11.52 24.27 -6.72
N THR A 177 12.82 24.09 -7.04
CA THR A 177 13.81 25.17 -6.93
C THR A 177 13.56 26.29 -7.95
N THR A 178 13.37 25.95 -9.23
CA THR A 178 13.29 26.95 -10.31
C THR A 178 11.95 27.69 -10.35
N LYS A 179 10.90 27.11 -9.78
CA LYS A 179 9.58 27.76 -9.68
C LYS A 179 9.30 28.35 -8.30
N GLU A 180 10.26 28.29 -7.38
CA GLU A 180 10.08 28.68 -5.97
C GLU A 180 8.84 28.01 -5.34
N ALA A 181 8.60 26.76 -5.74
CA ALA A 181 7.42 26.02 -5.33
C ALA A 181 7.69 25.14 -4.10
N GLN A 182 6.65 24.84 -3.35
CA GLN A 182 6.74 24.03 -2.14
C GLN A 182 6.05 22.68 -2.31
N LEU A 183 6.71 21.63 -1.82
CA LEU A 183 6.12 20.32 -1.60
C LEU A 183 5.70 20.20 -0.12
N ILE A 184 4.40 20.06 0.12
CA ILE A 184 3.80 19.97 1.45
C ILE A 184 3.32 18.53 1.66
N LEU A 185 3.91 17.82 2.61
CA LEU A 185 3.52 16.47 3.02
C LEU A 185 2.61 16.57 4.26
N LYS A 186 1.42 15.97 4.18
CA LYS A 186 0.43 15.98 5.27
C LYS A 186 0.07 14.57 5.70
N PRO A 187 -0.26 14.34 6.98
CA PRO A 187 -0.80 13.06 7.41
C PRO A 187 -2.10 12.77 6.66
N SER A 188 -2.22 11.57 6.10
CA SER A 188 -3.44 11.04 5.50
C SER A 188 -3.58 9.54 5.86
N ASN A 189 -4.75 8.97 5.56
CA ASN A 189 -4.95 7.52 5.68
C ASN A 189 -4.49 6.77 4.43
N ASN A 190 -4.23 7.48 3.34
CA ASN A 190 -3.76 6.94 2.06
C ASN A 190 -2.58 7.76 1.54
N PHE A 191 -1.98 7.31 0.44
CA PHE A 191 -1.14 8.15 -0.42
C PHE A 191 -2.05 8.85 -1.43
N GLU A 192 -1.95 10.18 -1.53
CA GLU A 192 -2.80 10.98 -2.43
C GLU A 192 -2.14 12.32 -2.76
N CYS A 193 -2.40 12.87 -3.95
CA CYS A 193 -1.90 14.17 -4.36
C CYS A 193 -3.04 15.13 -4.67
N SER A 194 -3.01 16.31 -4.05
CA SER A 194 -3.99 17.35 -4.34
C SER A 194 -3.72 17.97 -5.72
N MET A 195 -4.74 18.06 -6.56
CA MET A 195 -4.69 18.92 -7.75
C MET A 195 -4.95 20.37 -7.37
N ALA A 196 -4.03 21.27 -7.74
CA ALA A 196 -4.20 22.70 -7.53
C ALA A 196 -4.64 23.39 -8.84
N ALA A 197 -5.48 24.42 -8.75
CA ALA A 197 -6.03 25.10 -9.93
C ALA A 197 -4.95 25.60 -10.92
N GLY A 198 -3.81 26.11 -10.42
CA GLY A 198 -2.68 26.52 -11.25
C GLY A 198 -1.94 25.35 -11.92
N GLY A 199 -2.05 24.14 -11.37
CA GLY A 199 -1.46 22.91 -11.88
C GLY A 199 -2.27 22.20 -12.97
N LEU A 200 -3.55 22.56 -13.12
CA LEU A 200 -4.44 21.97 -14.13
C LEU A 200 -4.04 22.40 -15.54
N ALA A 201 -3.98 21.41 -16.42
CA ALA A 201 -3.90 21.61 -17.86
C ALA A 201 -5.24 22.11 -18.40
N LYS A 202 -5.16 22.82 -19.54
CA LYS A 202 -6.32 23.16 -20.35
C LYS A 202 -6.32 22.35 -21.63
N THR A 203 -7.50 22.13 -22.19
CA THR A 203 -7.62 21.63 -23.56
C THR A 203 -7.24 22.73 -24.55
N SER A 204 -6.57 22.36 -25.63
CA SER A 204 -6.28 23.26 -26.74
C SER A 204 -7.58 23.93 -27.25
N PRO A 205 -7.61 25.24 -27.52
CA PRO A 205 -8.77 25.90 -28.12
C PRO A 205 -9.04 25.41 -29.55
N GLU A 206 -8.02 24.83 -30.20
CA GLU A 206 -8.12 24.23 -31.53
C GLU A 206 -8.68 22.80 -31.48
N PHE A 207 -8.90 22.27 -30.26
CA PHE A 207 -9.45 20.94 -30.09
C PHE A 207 -10.85 20.85 -30.71
N SER A 208 -11.00 19.89 -31.62
CA SER A 208 -12.29 19.47 -32.14
C SER A 208 -12.30 17.95 -32.14
N ARG A 209 -13.39 17.31 -31.71
CA ARG A 209 -13.48 15.84 -31.76
C ARG A 209 -13.19 15.30 -33.18
N LYS A 210 -13.55 16.06 -34.22
CA LYS A 210 -13.30 15.70 -35.62
C LYS A 210 -11.82 15.72 -36.02
N SER A 211 -10.93 16.28 -35.20
CA SER A 211 -9.48 16.37 -35.47
C SER A 211 -8.67 15.20 -34.89
N ILE A 212 -9.31 14.30 -34.13
CA ILE A 212 -8.70 13.04 -33.71
C ILE A 212 -8.98 11.98 -34.78
N THR A 213 -7.92 11.33 -35.28
CA THR A 213 -8.05 10.23 -36.23
C THR A 213 -7.91 8.87 -35.53
N PRO A 214 -8.48 7.78 -36.06
CA PRO A 214 -8.40 6.42 -35.50
C PRO A 214 -6.98 5.95 -35.16
N GLU A 215 -5.99 6.37 -35.94
CA GLU A 215 -4.61 5.92 -35.82
C GLU A 215 -3.90 6.54 -34.61
N GLN A 216 -4.35 7.71 -34.15
CA GLN A 216 -3.69 8.46 -33.09
C GLN A 216 -3.74 7.72 -31.75
N ASP A 217 -2.57 7.53 -31.15
CA ASP A 217 -2.46 6.98 -29.79
C ASP A 217 -2.77 8.03 -28.72
N PHE A 218 -3.06 7.55 -27.49
CA PHE A 218 -3.30 8.43 -26.35
C PHE A 218 -2.16 9.41 -26.14
N LYS A 219 -0.91 8.97 -26.33
CA LYS A 219 0.27 9.80 -26.18
C LYS A 219 0.29 10.99 -27.13
N THR A 220 -0.08 10.79 -28.38
CA THR A 220 -0.19 11.83 -29.39
C THR A 220 -1.30 12.80 -29.05
N ILE A 221 -2.48 12.30 -28.68
CA ILE A 221 -3.62 13.11 -28.23
C ILE A 221 -3.21 13.98 -27.04
N PHE A 222 -2.63 13.39 -25.99
CA PHE A 222 -2.17 14.12 -24.83
C PHE A 222 -1.12 15.18 -25.17
N LYS A 223 -0.16 14.89 -26.05
CA LYS A 223 0.87 15.86 -26.43
C LYS A 223 0.30 17.04 -27.23
N ARG A 224 -0.61 16.77 -28.16
CA ARG A 224 -1.19 17.78 -29.07
C ARG A 224 -2.22 18.66 -28.37
N GLU A 225 -3.09 18.05 -27.56
CA GLU A 225 -4.27 18.71 -27.01
C GLU A 225 -4.05 19.32 -25.62
N THR A 226 -2.95 18.99 -24.94
CA THR A 226 -2.64 19.55 -23.60
C THR A 226 -1.98 20.92 -23.73
N LEU A 227 -2.72 21.97 -23.38
CA LEU A 227 -2.14 23.26 -23.07
C LEU A 227 -1.74 23.32 -21.60
N ARG A 228 -0.51 23.75 -21.35
CA ARG A 228 0.02 23.84 -19.99
C ARG A 228 -0.60 25.02 -19.25
N GLY A 229 -1.05 24.79 -18.03
CA GLY A 229 -1.28 25.83 -17.04
C GLY A 229 0.02 26.48 -16.58
N VAL A 230 -0.09 27.43 -15.65
CA VAL A 230 1.05 28.15 -15.06
C VAL A 230 1.95 27.24 -14.20
N GLY A 231 1.38 26.17 -13.66
CA GLY A 231 1.99 25.31 -12.67
C GLY A 231 1.69 25.79 -11.25
N SER A 232 1.59 24.85 -10.30
CA SER A 232 1.30 25.20 -8.91
C SER A 232 2.54 25.67 -8.16
N GLY A 233 2.39 26.71 -7.32
CA GLY A 233 3.42 27.14 -6.36
C GLY A 233 3.43 26.31 -5.07
N LYS A 234 2.37 25.54 -4.80
CA LYS A 234 2.31 24.59 -3.68
C LYS A 234 1.63 23.30 -4.12
N VAL A 235 2.24 22.16 -3.81
CA VAL A 235 1.65 20.84 -4.05
C VAL A 235 1.53 20.12 -2.72
N HIS A 236 0.34 19.57 -2.44
CA HIS A 236 0.11 18.77 -1.25
C HIS A 236 0.10 17.30 -1.61
N ILE A 237 0.82 16.50 -0.83
CA ILE A 237 0.77 15.04 -0.86
C ILE A 237 0.32 14.58 0.53
N GLY A 238 -0.77 13.84 0.58
CA GLY A 238 -1.17 13.06 1.74
C GLY A 238 -0.30 11.81 1.82
N VAL A 239 0.23 11.53 3.01
CA VAL A 239 1.05 10.35 3.27
C VAL A 239 0.53 9.64 4.51
N ASP A 240 0.36 8.32 4.41
CA ASP A 240 0.15 7.47 5.56
C ASP A 240 1.48 7.16 6.27
N TYR A 241 1.85 7.99 7.23
CA TYR A 241 3.08 7.82 8.01
C TYR A 241 3.10 6.56 8.88
N ARG A 242 1.95 5.92 9.11
CA ARG A 242 1.81 4.69 9.90
C ARG A 242 1.43 3.50 9.04
N TYR A 243 1.69 3.57 7.73
CA TYR A 243 1.30 2.52 6.77
C TYR A 243 1.72 1.12 7.25
N ASN A 244 2.98 0.95 7.68
CA ASN A 244 3.50 -0.33 8.15
C ASN A 244 2.85 -0.85 9.43
N ASP A 245 2.24 0.01 10.25
CA ASP A 245 1.61 -0.38 11.52
C ASP A 245 0.12 -0.71 11.35
N LYS A 246 -0.43 -0.41 10.16
CA LYS A 246 -1.83 -0.58 9.84
C LYS A 246 -2.08 -1.86 9.05
N LEU A 247 -3.32 -2.33 9.14
CA LEU A 247 -3.85 -3.42 8.33
C LEU A 247 -3.65 -3.19 6.82
N SER A 248 -3.66 -1.92 6.37
CA SER A 248 -3.52 -1.55 4.96
C SER A 248 -2.19 -1.99 4.34
N SER A 249 -1.12 -2.12 5.13
CA SER A 249 0.16 -2.69 4.64
C SER A 249 0.10 -4.18 4.32
N LEU A 250 -0.94 -4.87 4.80
CA LEU A 250 -1.23 -6.27 4.53
C LEU A 250 -2.43 -6.44 3.57
N ASN A 251 -2.94 -5.35 2.99
CA ASN A 251 -4.04 -5.45 2.02
C ASN A 251 -3.62 -6.32 0.84
N LEU A 252 -4.54 -7.14 0.37
CA LEU A 252 -4.36 -8.01 -0.79
C LEU A 252 -4.98 -7.37 -2.05
N GLU A 253 -5.03 -6.05 -2.03
CA GLU A 253 -5.55 -5.24 -3.11
C GLU A 253 -4.68 -5.43 -4.36
N VAL A 254 -5.34 -5.68 -5.48
CA VAL A 254 -4.71 -5.93 -6.78
C VAL A 254 -5.23 -4.99 -7.85
N TYR A 255 -4.44 -4.84 -8.90
CA TYR A 255 -4.81 -4.18 -10.15
C TYR A 255 -4.74 -5.16 -11.31
N ALA A 256 -5.43 -4.83 -12.40
CA ALA A 256 -5.27 -5.54 -13.66
C ALA A 256 -3.84 -5.39 -14.20
N SER A 257 -3.31 -6.45 -14.81
CA SER A 257 -1.98 -6.47 -15.41
C SER A 257 -2.00 -7.14 -16.78
N ALA A 258 -1.56 -6.40 -17.81
CA ALA A 258 -1.52 -6.89 -19.18
C ALA A 258 -0.64 -8.16 -19.31
N GLY A 259 -1.24 -9.27 -19.74
CA GLY A 259 -0.57 -10.55 -19.93
C GLY A 259 -0.21 -11.33 -18.65
N LYS A 260 -0.50 -10.78 -17.46
CA LYS A 260 -0.37 -11.47 -16.16
C LYS A 260 -1.70 -11.63 -15.44
N GLY A 261 -2.75 -10.96 -15.91
CA GLY A 261 -4.06 -10.91 -15.28
C GLY A 261 -4.07 -9.91 -14.12
N LEU A 262 -3.29 -10.17 -13.07
CA LEU A 262 -3.22 -9.35 -11.86
C LEU A 262 -1.79 -8.92 -11.52
N THR A 263 -1.68 -7.83 -10.76
CA THR A 263 -0.45 -7.37 -10.10
C THR A 263 -0.78 -6.73 -8.76
N ASP A 264 0.17 -6.74 -7.83
CA ASP A 264 -0.04 -6.20 -6.49
C ASP A 264 -0.25 -4.67 -6.49
N LEU A 265 -0.93 -4.11 -5.49
CA LEU A 265 -0.92 -2.65 -5.24
C LEU A 265 0.51 -2.07 -5.27
N GLY A 266 1.46 -2.83 -4.74
CA GLY A 266 2.85 -2.44 -4.68
C GLY A 266 3.21 -1.74 -3.37
N PRO A 267 4.51 -1.52 -3.14
CA PRO A 267 5.00 -1.02 -1.86
C PRO A 267 4.80 0.48 -1.65
N PRO A 268 4.89 0.96 -0.39
CA PRO A 268 4.64 2.36 -0.07
C PRO A 268 5.53 3.36 -0.82
N PHE A 269 6.73 2.96 -1.24
CA PHE A 269 7.59 3.84 -2.04
C PHE A 269 7.10 3.96 -3.50
N ILE A 270 6.46 2.94 -4.08
CA ILE A 270 5.80 3.03 -5.39
C ILE A 270 4.56 3.92 -5.28
N LEU A 271 3.77 3.78 -4.20
CA LEU A 271 2.63 4.65 -3.93
C LEU A 271 3.06 6.11 -3.76
N LEU A 272 4.12 6.38 -2.99
CA LEU A 272 4.69 7.72 -2.91
C LEU A 272 5.22 8.20 -4.27
N GLY A 273 5.90 7.33 -5.03
CA GLY A 273 6.41 7.63 -6.36
C GLY A 273 5.30 8.07 -7.32
N HIS A 274 4.16 7.38 -7.30
CA HIS A 274 2.94 7.73 -8.03
C HIS A 274 2.48 9.16 -7.69
N GLU A 275 2.36 9.49 -6.41
CA GLU A 275 1.95 10.84 -6.00
C GLU A 275 2.98 11.93 -6.33
N LEU A 276 4.27 11.60 -6.30
CA LEU A 276 5.32 12.52 -6.73
C LEU A 276 5.28 12.77 -8.24
N ILE A 277 4.81 11.82 -9.05
CA ILE A 277 4.57 12.02 -10.48
C ILE A 277 3.38 12.97 -10.70
N HIS A 278 2.28 12.81 -9.97
CA HIS A 278 1.21 13.82 -9.96
C HIS A 278 1.72 15.20 -9.52
N ALA A 279 2.63 15.26 -8.54
CA ALA A 279 3.26 16.51 -8.15
C ALA A 279 4.05 17.14 -9.30
N LEU A 280 4.78 16.36 -10.10
CA LEU A 280 5.43 16.87 -11.32
C LEU A 280 4.41 17.44 -12.32
N HIS A 281 3.28 16.78 -12.50
CA HIS A 281 2.22 17.28 -13.40
C HIS A 281 1.66 18.61 -12.88
N ASN A 282 1.33 18.70 -11.59
CA ASN A 282 0.89 19.95 -10.95
C ASN A 282 1.92 21.08 -11.08
N LEU A 283 3.19 20.81 -10.78
CA LEU A 283 4.27 21.80 -10.89
C LEU A 283 4.45 22.28 -12.33
N THR A 284 4.21 21.43 -13.32
CA THR A 284 4.37 21.78 -14.74
C THR A 284 3.13 22.35 -15.41
N GLY A 285 2.00 22.45 -14.69
CA GLY A 285 0.73 22.89 -15.26
C GLY A 285 0.13 21.85 -16.21
N LYS A 286 0.41 20.56 -15.97
CA LYS A 286 0.07 19.45 -16.87
C LYS A 286 -0.89 18.44 -16.25
N ALA A 287 -1.44 18.69 -15.07
CA ALA A 287 -2.39 17.76 -14.44
C ALA A 287 -3.71 17.74 -15.23
N ARG A 288 -4.16 16.55 -15.63
CA ARG A 288 -5.23 16.37 -16.64
C ARG A 288 -6.55 15.92 -16.03
N ASP A 289 -7.10 16.77 -15.18
CA ASP A 289 -8.42 16.53 -14.60
C ASP A 289 -9.50 16.49 -15.70
N ASN A 290 -10.24 15.39 -15.79
CA ASN A 290 -11.36 15.19 -16.71
C ASN A 290 -11.06 15.64 -18.16
N PHE A 291 -9.84 15.35 -18.63
CA PHE A 291 -9.31 15.82 -19.91
C PHE A 291 -10.05 15.20 -21.10
N ARG A 292 -11.10 15.90 -21.58
CA ARG A 292 -12.02 15.44 -22.62
C ARG A 292 -11.38 14.80 -23.86
N PRO A 293 -10.27 15.30 -24.43
CA PRO A 293 -9.67 14.68 -25.60
C PRO A 293 -9.28 13.21 -25.40
N PHE A 294 -8.91 12.80 -24.17
CA PHE A 294 -8.62 11.40 -23.86
C PHE A 294 -9.86 10.51 -24.06
N PHE A 295 -11.00 10.91 -23.48
CA PHE A 295 -12.25 10.13 -23.53
C PHE A 295 -12.95 10.17 -24.88
N GLN A 296 -12.69 11.19 -25.69
CA GLN A 296 -13.31 11.35 -27.01
C GLN A 296 -12.49 10.73 -28.15
N GLY A 297 -11.28 10.25 -27.86
CA GLY A 297 -10.45 9.55 -28.83
C GLY A 297 -10.97 8.14 -29.12
N PRO A 298 -10.85 7.67 -30.37
CA PRO A 298 -11.37 6.36 -30.80
C PRO A 298 -10.78 5.19 -29.99
N LYS A 299 -9.50 5.28 -29.61
CA LYS A 299 -8.85 4.26 -28.76
C LYS A 299 -9.42 4.14 -27.34
N TYR A 300 -10.23 5.09 -26.88
CA TYR A 300 -11.01 4.97 -25.64
C TYR A 300 -12.48 4.68 -25.94
N SER A 301 -13.10 5.45 -26.85
CA SER A 301 -14.54 5.33 -27.12
C SER A 301 -14.92 3.99 -27.74
N ASP A 302 -13.99 3.35 -28.44
CA ASP A 302 -14.23 2.11 -29.17
C ASP A 302 -13.58 0.90 -28.47
N ASP A 303 -12.96 1.12 -27.30
CA ASP A 303 -12.33 0.08 -26.48
C ASP A 303 -13.05 -0.07 -25.13
N PRO A 304 -13.92 -1.08 -24.98
CA PRO A 304 -14.63 -1.33 -23.72
C PRO A 304 -13.71 -1.64 -22.54
N LEU A 305 -12.54 -2.26 -22.76
CA LEU A 305 -11.60 -2.59 -21.68
C LEU A 305 -11.01 -1.31 -21.09
N MET A 306 -10.65 -0.35 -21.95
CA MET A 306 -10.18 0.97 -21.50
C MET A 306 -11.25 1.75 -20.74
N GLN A 307 -12.51 1.64 -21.15
CA GLN A 307 -13.63 2.28 -20.44
C GLN A 307 -13.84 1.69 -19.05
N SER A 308 -13.72 0.36 -18.92
CA SER A 308 -13.82 -0.33 -17.63
C SER A 308 -12.65 -0.02 -16.70
N LEU A 309 -11.42 0.08 -17.22
CA LEU A 309 -10.21 0.30 -16.42
C LEU A 309 -9.97 1.78 -16.05
N TYR A 310 -10.51 2.71 -16.85
CA TYR A 310 -10.41 4.16 -16.65
C TYR A 310 -11.77 4.84 -16.84
N PRO A 311 -12.78 4.52 -16.01
CA PRO A 311 -14.13 5.04 -16.16
C PRO A 311 -14.20 6.55 -15.90
N THR A 312 -15.03 7.27 -16.64
CA THR A 312 -15.26 8.71 -16.42
C THR A 312 -15.96 9.03 -15.09
N ARG A 313 -16.63 8.03 -14.49
CA ARG A 313 -17.27 8.09 -13.17
C ARG A 313 -17.22 6.70 -12.54
N SER A 314 -16.79 6.60 -11.29
CA SER A 314 -16.87 5.36 -10.51
C SER A 314 -16.84 5.70 -9.01
N ILE A 315 -17.55 4.92 -8.20
CA ILE A 315 -17.44 4.97 -6.73
C ILE A 315 -16.13 4.34 -6.22
N TYR A 316 -15.44 3.59 -7.08
CA TYR A 316 -14.18 2.89 -6.80
C TYR A 316 -12.96 3.57 -7.44
N SER A 317 -13.12 4.79 -7.97
CA SER A 317 -12.03 5.56 -8.60
C SER A 317 -11.42 6.55 -7.61
N TYR A 318 -10.10 6.47 -7.39
CA TYR A 318 -9.35 7.34 -6.48
C TYR A 318 -8.84 8.65 -7.11
N GLY A 319 -9.06 8.88 -8.41
CA GLY A 319 -8.59 10.10 -9.09
C GLY A 319 -9.15 10.26 -10.52
N PRO A 320 -8.85 11.36 -11.24
CA PRO A 320 -9.34 11.57 -12.59
C PRO A 320 -8.67 10.62 -13.59
N SER A 321 -9.47 9.81 -14.29
CA SER A 321 -8.99 8.66 -15.09
C SER A 321 -7.98 9.03 -16.18
N ALA A 322 -8.11 10.20 -16.82
CA ALA A 322 -7.15 10.65 -17.82
C ALA A 322 -5.77 10.99 -17.21
N GLU A 323 -5.77 11.55 -16.00
CA GLU A 323 -4.55 11.86 -15.24
C GLU A 323 -3.95 10.56 -14.69
N GLU A 324 -4.76 9.66 -14.15
CA GLU A 324 -4.33 8.34 -13.70
C GLU A 324 -3.72 7.50 -14.82
N TYR A 325 -4.35 7.42 -15.99
CA TYR A 325 -3.77 6.73 -17.15
C TYR A 325 -2.38 7.26 -17.48
N TRP A 326 -2.21 8.60 -17.45
CA TRP A 326 -0.93 9.21 -17.76
C TRP A 326 0.12 8.97 -16.67
N THR A 327 -0.27 8.99 -15.39
CA THR A 327 0.62 8.73 -14.26
C THR A 327 0.99 7.25 -14.15
N ILE A 328 0.09 6.34 -14.51
CA ILE A 328 0.29 4.89 -14.37
C ILE A 328 1.06 4.31 -15.57
N GLU A 329 0.56 4.49 -16.80
CA GLU A 329 1.08 3.77 -17.96
C GLU A 329 1.41 4.65 -19.19
N GLY A 330 0.73 5.79 -19.39
CA GLY A 330 0.90 6.61 -20.59
C GLY A 330 2.14 7.52 -20.59
N GLY A 331 2.62 7.92 -19.42
CA GLY A 331 3.77 8.79 -19.24
C GLY A 331 5.11 8.11 -19.56
N THR A 332 6.13 8.90 -19.95
CA THR A 332 7.49 8.37 -20.09
C THR A 332 8.15 8.12 -18.74
N LEU A 333 7.91 9.00 -17.77
CA LEU A 333 8.19 8.78 -16.36
C LEU A 333 6.81 8.60 -15.72
N CYS A 334 6.50 7.36 -15.36
CA CYS A 334 5.21 6.91 -14.85
C CYS A 334 5.42 5.84 -13.78
N GLU A 335 4.36 5.46 -13.09
CA GLU A 335 4.43 4.41 -12.07
C GLU A 335 4.95 3.09 -12.66
N ASN A 336 4.47 2.66 -13.83
CA ASN A 336 4.96 1.42 -14.46
C ASN A 336 6.46 1.45 -14.76
N SER A 337 7.03 2.63 -15.02
CA SER A 337 8.48 2.78 -15.17
C SER A 337 9.23 2.52 -13.87
N LEU A 338 8.68 2.95 -12.72
CA LEU A 338 9.20 2.65 -11.38
C LEU A 338 8.98 1.16 -11.03
N ARG A 339 7.78 0.62 -11.29
CA ARG A 339 7.47 -0.79 -11.03
C ARG A 339 8.45 -1.73 -11.73
N LYS A 340 8.76 -1.46 -13.00
CA LYS A 340 9.63 -2.31 -13.82
C LYS A 340 11.06 -2.39 -13.29
N GLU A 341 11.66 -1.28 -12.85
CA GLU A 341 13.01 -1.30 -12.26
C GLU A 341 13.05 -2.03 -10.92
N HIS A 342 11.89 -2.15 -10.27
CA HIS A 342 11.65 -2.89 -9.03
C HIS A 342 11.03 -4.28 -9.21
N LYS A 343 11.00 -4.80 -10.45
CA LYS A 343 10.55 -6.16 -10.79
C LYS A 343 9.07 -6.45 -10.47
N LEU A 344 8.27 -5.40 -10.34
CA LEU A 344 6.82 -5.49 -10.27
C LEU A 344 6.24 -5.52 -11.69
N SER A 345 5.15 -6.27 -11.90
CA SER A 345 4.45 -6.25 -13.19
C SER A 345 3.84 -4.87 -13.43
N ASN A 346 3.72 -4.51 -14.71
CA ASN A 346 3.01 -3.29 -15.08
C ASN A 346 1.54 -3.43 -14.69
N ARG A 347 0.97 -2.41 -14.06
CA ARG A 347 -0.48 -2.33 -13.87
C ARG A 347 -1.13 -1.55 -15.03
N THR A 348 -2.38 -1.88 -15.32
CA THR A 348 -3.24 -1.14 -16.24
C THR A 348 -4.57 -0.89 -15.55
N GLY A 349 -5.14 0.28 -15.77
CA GLY A 349 -6.29 0.76 -15.02
C GLY A 349 -5.94 1.39 -13.69
N HIS A 350 -6.94 2.08 -13.12
CA HIS A 350 -6.85 2.69 -11.80
C HIS A 350 -7.85 2.08 -10.79
N ILE A 351 -8.56 1.03 -11.21
CA ILE A 351 -9.51 0.29 -10.37
C ILE A 351 -8.78 -0.88 -9.75
N SER A 352 -9.04 -1.09 -8.47
CA SER A 352 -8.54 -2.20 -7.68
C SER A 352 -9.65 -3.00 -7.04
N ALA A 353 -9.30 -4.20 -6.60
CA ALA A 353 -10.18 -5.07 -5.82
C ALA A 353 -9.39 -5.85 -4.77
N GLU A 354 -10.07 -6.24 -3.68
CA GLU A 354 -9.57 -7.21 -2.71
C GLU A 354 -10.19 -8.59 -2.94
N PRO A 355 -9.51 -9.67 -2.50
CA PRO A 355 -10.07 -11.02 -2.53
C PRO A 355 -11.34 -11.13 -1.70
N GLY A 356 -12.24 -12.01 -2.13
CA GLY A 356 -13.59 -12.12 -1.56
C GLY A 356 -14.61 -11.17 -2.20
N SER A 357 -14.22 -10.45 -3.26
CA SER A 357 -15.13 -9.71 -4.13
C SER A 357 -15.09 -10.26 -5.55
N ARG A 358 -16.22 -10.26 -6.27
CA ARG A 358 -16.27 -10.60 -7.71
C ARG A 358 -15.32 -9.74 -8.54
N ALA A 359 -15.13 -8.49 -8.13
CA ALA A 359 -14.28 -7.51 -8.83
C ALA A 359 -12.83 -7.99 -9.03
N ILE A 360 -12.30 -8.88 -8.18
CA ILE A 360 -10.97 -9.44 -8.41
C ILE A 360 -10.90 -10.34 -9.65
N ARG A 361 -11.96 -11.11 -9.91
CA ARG A 361 -12.09 -11.96 -11.12
C ARG A 361 -12.25 -11.08 -12.35
N ASP A 362 -13.09 -10.06 -12.28
CA ASP A 362 -13.25 -9.07 -13.36
C ASP A 362 -11.90 -8.44 -13.73
N LEU A 363 -11.14 -7.97 -12.73
CA LEU A 363 -9.82 -7.37 -12.97
C LEU A 363 -8.81 -8.35 -13.57
N TYR A 364 -8.83 -9.62 -13.15
CA TYR A 364 -7.97 -10.65 -13.74
C TYR A 364 -8.23 -10.81 -15.23
N TYR A 365 -9.49 -11.02 -15.62
CA TYR A 365 -9.85 -11.23 -17.01
C TYR A 365 -9.69 -9.96 -17.86
N LEU A 366 -10.01 -8.78 -17.30
CA LEU A 366 -9.69 -7.49 -17.94
C LEU A 366 -8.18 -7.36 -18.18
N GLY A 367 -7.35 -7.73 -17.19
CA GLY A 367 -5.89 -7.70 -17.32
C GLY A 367 -5.36 -8.63 -18.41
N LEU A 368 -5.88 -9.86 -18.51
CA LEU A 368 -5.53 -10.76 -19.61
C LEU A 368 -5.93 -10.16 -20.96
N ALA A 369 -7.18 -9.70 -21.10
CA ALA A 369 -7.69 -9.14 -22.35
C ALA A 369 -6.89 -7.93 -22.85
N ARG A 370 -6.23 -7.19 -21.95
CA ARG A 370 -5.37 -6.04 -22.29
C ARG A 370 -4.07 -6.42 -23.01
N SER A 371 -3.72 -7.71 -23.10
CA SER A 371 -2.64 -8.19 -23.97
C SER A 371 -3.02 -8.16 -25.46
N TYR A 372 -4.32 -8.19 -25.75
CA TYR A 372 -4.91 -8.35 -27.09
C TYR A 372 -4.45 -9.61 -27.85
N THR A 373 -4.09 -10.69 -27.16
CA THR A 373 -3.89 -11.98 -27.82
C THR A 373 -5.24 -12.64 -28.10
N GLU A 374 -5.34 -13.42 -29.18
CA GLU A 374 -6.59 -14.14 -29.53
C GLU A 374 -7.08 -15.02 -28.38
N SER A 375 -6.18 -15.81 -27.80
CA SER A 375 -6.48 -16.68 -26.65
C SER A 375 -7.00 -15.91 -25.43
N ASP A 376 -6.41 -14.76 -25.09
CA ASP A 376 -6.84 -13.97 -23.93
C ASP A 376 -8.20 -13.29 -24.19
N LEU A 377 -8.44 -12.85 -25.42
CA LEU A 377 -9.72 -12.25 -25.83
C LEU A 377 -10.85 -13.29 -25.86
N GLU A 378 -10.58 -14.51 -26.32
CA GLU A 378 -11.53 -15.63 -26.26
C GLU A 378 -11.86 -16.03 -24.82
N THR A 379 -10.85 -16.07 -23.96
CA THR A 379 -11.00 -16.33 -22.51
C THR A 379 -11.88 -15.25 -21.87
N PHE A 380 -11.60 -13.97 -22.15
CA PHE A 380 -12.40 -12.85 -21.65
C PHE A 380 -13.85 -12.88 -22.19
N ALA A 381 -14.03 -13.16 -23.48
CA ALA A 381 -15.37 -13.23 -24.08
C ALA A 381 -16.22 -14.34 -23.45
N SER A 382 -15.60 -15.50 -23.18
CA SER A 382 -16.25 -16.62 -22.49
C SER A 382 -16.67 -16.23 -21.07
N TYR A 383 -15.77 -15.58 -20.32
CA TYR A 383 -16.06 -15.06 -18.99
C TYR A 383 -17.26 -14.11 -18.98
N ILE A 384 -17.29 -13.13 -19.89
CA ILE A 384 -18.40 -12.16 -19.95
C ILE A 384 -19.73 -12.85 -20.25
N HIS A 385 -19.76 -13.86 -21.13
CA HIS A 385 -20.97 -14.59 -21.45
C HIS A 385 -21.54 -15.35 -20.24
N GLU A 386 -20.67 -15.95 -19.43
CA GLU A 386 -21.06 -16.69 -18.21
C GLU A 386 -21.44 -15.73 -17.08
N ALA A 387 -20.73 -14.61 -16.96
CA ALA A 387 -20.90 -13.58 -15.94
C ALA A 387 -22.28 -12.90 -15.96
N GLU A 388 -22.99 -12.91 -17.09
CA GLU A 388 -24.38 -12.41 -17.23
C GLU A 388 -25.40 -13.31 -16.49
N THR A 389 -25.00 -14.48 -16.02
CA THR A 389 -25.90 -15.49 -15.42
C THR A 389 -25.67 -15.78 -13.93
N ILE A 390 -24.65 -15.17 -13.31
CA ILE A 390 -24.19 -15.50 -11.95
C ILE A 390 -24.53 -14.37 -10.96
N ASP A 391 -25.13 -14.74 -9.82
CA ASP A 391 -25.47 -13.84 -8.70
C ASP A 391 -24.23 -13.11 -8.12
N GLU A 392 -24.44 -11.89 -7.61
CA GLU A 392 -23.38 -10.90 -7.36
C GLU A 392 -22.36 -11.25 -6.25
N LEU A 393 -22.69 -12.15 -5.30
CA LEU A 393 -21.82 -12.54 -4.17
C LEU A 393 -22.08 -13.98 -3.71
N SER A 394 -21.05 -14.83 -3.74
CA SER A 394 -21.13 -16.17 -3.14
C SER A 394 -20.83 -16.14 -1.63
N GLU A 395 -21.44 -17.04 -0.87
CA GLU A 395 -21.12 -17.23 0.56
C GLU A 395 -19.63 -17.61 0.74
N GLU A 396 -19.07 -18.33 -0.22
CA GLU A 396 -17.66 -18.73 -0.21
C GLU A 396 -16.71 -17.53 -0.32
N ASP A 397 -17.03 -16.56 -1.17
CA ASP A 397 -16.22 -15.33 -1.30
C ASP A 397 -16.18 -14.54 0.02
N GLN A 398 -17.30 -14.49 0.76
CA GLN A 398 -17.35 -13.85 2.08
C GLN A 398 -16.53 -14.62 3.12
N ILE A 399 -16.52 -15.94 3.07
CA ILE A 399 -15.68 -16.77 3.94
C ILE A 399 -14.20 -16.48 3.66
N VAL A 400 -13.80 -16.43 2.39
CA VAL A 400 -12.42 -16.10 1.99
C VAL A 400 -12.03 -14.72 2.53
N GLU A 401 -12.85 -13.69 2.32
CA GLU A 401 -12.61 -12.33 2.83
C GLU A 401 -12.39 -12.34 4.35
N ARG A 402 -13.28 -13.01 5.08
CA ARG A 402 -13.24 -13.08 6.55
C ARG A 402 -12.02 -13.81 7.06
N VAL A 403 -11.70 -14.98 6.51
CA VAL A 403 -10.52 -15.76 6.93
C VAL A 403 -9.24 -14.96 6.69
N LEU A 404 -9.11 -14.31 5.53
CA LEU A 404 -7.94 -13.48 5.22
C LEU A 404 -7.88 -12.23 6.11
N GLN A 405 -9.01 -11.63 6.46
CA GLN A 405 -9.07 -10.53 7.43
C GLN A 405 -8.57 -10.96 8.82
N LEU A 406 -8.98 -12.14 9.32
CA LEU A 406 -8.48 -12.69 10.58
C LEU A 406 -6.98 -13.00 10.51
N GLU A 407 -6.50 -13.54 9.40
CA GLU A 407 -5.08 -13.77 9.17
C GLU A 407 -4.28 -12.46 9.22
N LYS A 408 -4.76 -11.38 8.57
CA LYS A 408 -4.13 -10.06 8.65
C LYS A 408 -4.05 -9.56 10.11
N PHE A 409 -5.07 -9.81 10.93
CA PHE A 409 -5.05 -9.43 12.36
C PHE A 409 -3.97 -10.16 13.15
N ASN A 410 -3.64 -11.41 12.80
CA ASN A 410 -2.57 -12.18 13.45
C ASN A 410 -1.17 -11.63 13.16
N TYR A 411 -0.96 -10.99 12.01
CA TYR A 411 0.32 -10.39 11.62
C TYR A 411 0.57 -8.99 12.22
N LEU A 412 -0.44 -8.38 12.85
CA LEU A 412 -0.27 -7.05 13.42
C LEU A 412 0.36 -7.12 14.82
N THR A 413 1.31 -6.23 15.06
CA THR A 413 1.80 -5.93 16.41
C THR A 413 0.93 -4.84 17.03
N TYR A 414 0.40 -5.09 18.21
CA TYR A 414 -0.50 -4.16 18.90
C TYR A 414 0.21 -3.48 20.05
N SER A 415 0.33 -2.15 20.00
CA SER A 415 0.68 -1.36 21.18
C SER A 415 -0.51 -1.28 22.15
N LEU A 416 -0.26 -0.90 23.40
CA LEU A 416 -1.33 -0.64 24.36
C LEU A 416 -2.32 0.40 23.84
N THR A 417 -1.82 1.48 23.23
CA THR A 417 -2.66 2.52 22.61
C THR A 417 -3.57 1.92 21.53
N ASN A 418 -3.09 0.98 20.72
CA ASN A 418 -3.91 0.28 19.73
C ASN A 418 -5.01 -0.55 20.40
N LEU A 419 -4.68 -1.32 21.44
CA LEU A 419 -5.65 -2.14 22.19
C LEU A 419 -6.72 -1.30 22.88
N ILE A 420 -6.34 -0.16 23.48
CA ILE A 420 -7.28 0.81 24.07
C ILE A 420 -8.25 1.32 22.99
N ASN A 421 -7.74 1.74 21.83
CA ASN A 421 -8.57 2.23 20.73
C ASN A 421 -9.50 1.15 20.15
N LEU A 422 -9.05 -0.11 20.12
CA LEU A 422 -9.87 -1.25 19.74
C LEU A 422 -10.98 -1.51 20.78
N SER A 423 -10.70 -1.30 22.06
CA SER A 423 -11.67 -1.45 23.16
C SER A 423 -12.76 -0.38 23.17
N LYS A 424 -12.55 0.75 22.47
CA LYS A 424 -13.57 1.79 22.24
C LYS A 424 -14.53 1.39 21.12
N PHE A 425 -15.37 0.39 21.35
CA PHE A 425 -16.38 -0.03 20.36
C PHE A 425 -17.80 0.42 20.75
N PRO A 426 -18.61 0.89 19.79
CA PRO A 426 -20.02 1.20 20.02
C PRO A 426 -20.83 0.03 20.61
N SER A 427 -21.83 0.35 21.44
CA SER A 427 -22.68 -0.65 22.12
C SER A 427 -23.44 -1.59 21.17
N TYR A 428 -23.66 -1.19 19.92
CA TYR A 428 -24.31 -2.06 18.92
C TYR A 428 -23.41 -3.25 18.51
N HIS A 429 -22.09 -3.09 18.52
CA HIS A 429 -21.18 -4.21 18.27
C HIS A 429 -21.27 -5.23 19.39
N LEU A 430 -21.32 -4.76 20.64
CA LEU A 430 -21.48 -5.63 21.81
C LEU A 430 -22.79 -6.40 21.76
N LYS A 431 -23.92 -5.72 21.52
CA LYS A 431 -25.23 -6.38 21.35
C LYS A 431 -25.25 -7.41 20.21
N ARG A 432 -24.51 -7.16 19.13
CA ARG A 432 -24.38 -8.12 18.02
C ARG A 432 -23.56 -9.33 18.46
N THR A 433 -22.45 -9.12 19.16
CA THR A 433 -21.63 -10.20 19.73
C THR A 433 -22.42 -11.03 20.73
N GLU A 434 -23.26 -10.43 21.57
CA GLU A 434 -24.13 -11.16 22.51
C GLU A 434 -25.04 -12.16 21.79
N LYS A 435 -25.69 -11.73 20.71
CA LYS A 435 -26.54 -12.61 19.89
C LYS A 435 -25.75 -13.74 19.24
N ILE A 436 -24.51 -13.46 18.81
CA ILE A 436 -23.62 -14.47 18.24
C ILE A 436 -23.24 -15.50 19.30
N VAL A 437 -22.85 -15.05 20.50
CA VAL A 437 -22.50 -15.91 21.62
C VAL A 437 -23.68 -16.79 22.02
N GLU A 438 -24.89 -16.22 22.13
CA GLU A 438 -26.11 -16.98 22.43
C GLU A 438 -26.43 -18.01 21.34
N HIS A 439 -26.26 -17.65 20.07
CA HIS A 439 -26.42 -18.57 18.96
C HIS A 439 -25.41 -19.73 19.03
N LEU A 440 -24.13 -19.43 19.27
CA LEU A 440 -23.07 -20.44 19.33
C LEU A 440 -23.32 -21.42 20.49
N LYS A 441 -23.65 -20.93 21.70
CA LYS A 441 -24.01 -21.80 22.85
C LYS A 441 -25.05 -22.87 22.51
N ASN A 442 -26.03 -22.50 21.68
CA ASN A 442 -27.14 -23.38 21.33
C ASN A 442 -26.83 -24.27 20.11
N SER A 443 -25.82 -23.93 19.31
CA SER A 443 -25.56 -24.53 17.99
C SER A 443 -24.28 -25.36 17.92
N THR A 444 -23.33 -25.17 18.84
CA THR A 444 -22.01 -25.83 18.85
C THR A 444 -21.94 -27.05 19.77
N ALA A 445 -23.09 -27.68 20.06
CA ALA A 445 -23.13 -28.86 20.92
C ALA A 445 -22.32 -30.03 20.31
N GLY A 446 -21.12 -30.29 20.85
CA GLY A 446 -20.22 -31.35 20.41
C GLY A 446 -19.11 -30.94 19.43
N SER A 447 -18.95 -29.65 19.12
CA SER A 447 -17.76 -29.15 18.40
C SER A 447 -16.58 -28.96 19.37
N SER A 448 -15.37 -28.91 18.84
CA SER A 448 -14.18 -28.54 19.62
C SER A 448 -14.22 -27.08 20.07
N ASP A 449 -13.44 -26.77 21.10
CA ASP A 449 -13.21 -25.41 21.61
C ASP A 449 -12.60 -24.51 20.54
N GLU A 450 -11.63 -25.03 19.76
CA GLU A 450 -11.01 -24.34 18.63
C GLU A 450 -12.01 -24.01 17.49
N GLU A 451 -12.91 -24.94 17.16
CA GLU A 451 -13.98 -24.68 16.18
C GLU A 451 -14.95 -23.60 16.67
N THR A 452 -15.27 -23.60 17.97
CA THR A 452 -16.13 -22.59 18.59
C THR A 452 -15.46 -21.21 18.56
N LEU A 453 -14.16 -21.14 18.87
CA LEU A 453 -13.37 -19.90 18.76
C LEU A 453 -13.33 -19.40 17.32
N HIS A 454 -13.07 -20.28 16.35
CA HIS A 454 -13.06 -19.92 14.95
C HIS A 454 -14.42 -19.39 14.49
N ALA A 455 -15.53 -20.05 14.87
CA ALA A 455 -16.88 -19.59 14.53
C ALA A 455 -17.18 -18.22 15.14
N LEU A 456 -16.77 -17.98 16.39
CA LEU A 456 -16.91 -16.67 17.04
C LEU A 456 -16.17 -15.58 16.26
N LEU A 457 -14.91 -15.82 15.89
CA LEU A 457 -14.09 -14.83 15.18
C LEU A 457 -14.65 -14.51 13.78
N MET A 458 -15.20 -15.50 13.07
CA MET A 458 -15.80 -15.32 11.74
C MET A 458 -17.10 -14.52 11.77
N LEU A 459 -17.91 -14.69 12.82
CA LEU A 459 -19.22 -14.05 12.95
C LEU A 459 -19.15 -12.67 13.63
N ALA A 460 -18.17 -12.49 14.51
CA ALA A 460 -18.01 -11.25 15.27
C ALA A 460 -17.76 -10.05 14.36
N PRO A 461 -18.17 -8.83 14.77
CA PRO A 461 -17.79 -7.63 14.04
C PRO A 461 -16.26 -7.51 13.92
N PRO A 462 -15.70 -7.01 12.79
CA PRO A 462 -14.25 -6.97 12.56
C PRO A 462 -13.45 -6.37 13.71
N LYS A 463 -13.93 -5.26 14.27
CA LYS A 463 -13.26 -4.58 15.39
C LYS A 463 -13.20 -5.44 16.66
N ILE A 464 -14.23 -6.27 16.90
CA ILE A 464 -14.25 -7.21 18.02
C ILE A 464 -13.34 -8.40 17.75
N ALA A 465 -13.42 -9.02 16.57
CA ALA A 465 -12.53 -10.11 16.20
C ALA A 465 -11.06 -9.70 16.28
N GLN A 466 -10.74 -8.49 15.80
CA GLN A 466 -9.40 -7.91 15.91
C GLN A 466 -8.97 -7.73 17.37
N LEU A 467 -9.84 -7.22 18.24
CA LEU A 467 -9.53 -7.06 19.67
C LEU A 467 -9.25 -8.42 20.32
N LEU A 468 -10.07 -9.43 20.05
CA LEU A 468 -9.90 -10.78 20.60
C LEU A 468 -8.55 -11.37 20.19
N ILE A 469 -8.24 -11.36 18.89
CA ILE A 469 -6.94 -11.83 18.36
C ILE A 469 -5.78 -11.03 18.95
N ALA A 470 -5.90 -9.70 18.99
CA ALA A 470 -4.85 -8.83 19.49
C ALA A 470 -4.51 -9.14 20.95
N ILE A 471 -5.52 -9.37 21.81
CA ILE A 471 -5.33 -9.72 23.22
C ILE A 471 -4.64 -11.08 23.36
N THR A 472 -5.02 -12.07 22.55
CA THR A 472 -4.40 -13.40 22.58
C THR A 472 -2.92 -13.36 22.19
N ASN A 473 -2.56 -12.50 21.24
CA ASN A 473 -1.19 -12.37 20.74
C ASN A 473 -0.33 -11.40 21.56
N SER A 474 -0.92 -10.57 22.40
CA SER A 474 -0.20 -9.57 23.22
C SER A 474 0.35 -10.18 24.49
N ASN A 475 1.46 -10.91 24.40
CA ASN A 475 2.11 -11.54 25.56
C ASN A 475 2.87 -10.57 26.47
N ASP A 476 3.24 -9.37 26.00
CA ASP A 476 4.07 -8.41 26.75
C ASP A 476 3.61 -6.96 26.52
N LEU A 477 2.59 -6.52 27.26
CA LEU A 477 2.24 -5.10 27.30
C LEU A 477 3.21 -4.35 28.21
N ASP A 478 3.99 -3.46 27.61
CA ASP A 478 5.04 -2.70 28.29
C ASP A 478 4.52 -2.06 29.58
N SER A 479 5.15 -2.42 30.70
CA SER A 479 4.62 -2.22 32.06
C SER A 479 4.57 -0.76 32.52
N GLU A 480 5.17 0.14 31.73
CA GLU A 480 5.42 1.54 32.10
C GLU A 480 4.44 2.55 31.48
N GLU A 481 3.61 2.17 30.49
CA GLU A 481 2.63 3.09 29.88
C GLU A 481 1.39 3.31 30.78
N GLU A 482 1.15 4.55 31.20
CA GLU A 482 -0.03 4.97 31.95
C GLU A 482 -1.26 5.18 31.05
N ILE A 483 -2.45 4.88 31.58
CA ILE A 483 -3.74 5.06 30.89
C ILE A 483 -4.52 6.17 31.59
N ASP A 484 -4.99 7.16 30.84
CA ASP A 484 -5.87 8.21 31.37
C ASP A 484 -7.12 7.61 32.04
N ALA A 485 -7.43 8.07 33.25
CA ALA A 485 -8.53 7.54 34.05
C ALA A 485 -9.91 7.68 33.36
N THR A 486 -10.11 8.72 32.56
CA THR A 486 -11.35 8.92 31.79
C THR A 486 -11.48 7.88 30.69
N VAL A 487 -10.38 7.64 29.96
CA VAL A 487 -10.32 6.60 28.92
C VAL A 487 -10.53 5.22 29.52
N LEU A 488 -9.99 4.97 30.71
CA LEU A 488 -10.15 3.70 31.40
C LEU A 488 -11.59 3.43 31.83
N ASN A 489 -12.26 4.43 32.42
CA ASN A 489 -13.68 4.35 32.78
C ASN A 489 -14.59 4.14 31.56
N GLU A 490 -14.16 4.57 30.38
CA GLU A 490 -14.86 4.36 29.11
C GLU A 490 -14.75 2.89 28.62
N ILE A 491 -13.56 2.28 28.73
CA ILE A 491 -13.29 0.97 28.11
C ILE A 491 -13.52 -0.23 29.04
N LEU A 492 -13.25 -0.09 30.34
CA LEU A 492 -13.25 -1.21 31.29
C LEU A 492 -14.61 -1.94 31.38
N PRO A 493 -15.76 -1.25 31.45
CA PRO A 493 -17.06 -1.94 31.48
C PRO A 493 -17.33 -2.79 30.23
N ASN A 494 -16.86 -2.33 29.07
CA ASN A 494 -17.00 -3.07 27.81
C ASN A 494 -16.09 -4.30 27.78
N LEU A 495 -14.87 -4.19 28.29
CA LEU A 495 -13.94 -5.32 28.41
C LEU A 495 -14.44 -6.38 29.38
N GLN A 496 -14.92 -5.98 30.56
CA GLN A 496 -15.50 -6.90 31.55
C GLN A 496 -16.71 -7.64 30.98
N ARG A 497 -17.66 -6.91 30.38
CA ARG A 497 -18.83 -7.52 29.75
C ARG A 497 -18.45 -8.45 28.60
N MET A 498 -17.44 -8.11 27.79
CA MET A 498 -16.93 -9.01 26.76
C MET A 498 -16.32 -10.28 27.38
N GLY A 499 -15.54 -10.13 28.46
CA GLY A 499 -14.96 -11.22 29.22
C GLY A 499 -16.01 -12.21 29.73
N ASP A 500 -17.11 -11.70 30.29
CA ASP A 500 -18.23 -12.53 30.76
C ASP A 500 -18.92 -13.27 29.61
N LEU A 501 -19.08 -12.61 28.45
CA LEU A 501 -19.67 -13.22 27.27
C LEU A 501 -18.81 -14.37 26.74
N ILE A 502 -17.51 -14.18 26.58
CA ILE A 502 -16.63 -15.23 26.04
C ILE A 502 -16.41 -16.38 27.03
N LYS A 503 -16.37 -16.11 28.36
CA LYS A 503 -16.29 -17.16 29.40
C LYS A 503 -17.49 -18.10 29.40
N SER A 504 -18.59 -17.66 28.82
CA SER A 504 -19.81 -18.45 28.73
C SER A 504 -19.84 -19.40 27.52
N LEU A 505 -18.80 -19.36 26.67
CA LEU A 505 -18.55 -20.32 25.60
C LEU A 505 -17.46 -21.31 26.03
N ASP A 506 -17.49 -22.51 25.45
CA ASP A 506 -16.41 -23.48 25.58
C ASP A 506 -15.29 -23.10 24.59
N LEU A 507 -14.30 -22.35 25.07
CA LEU A 507 -13.19 -21.79 24.29
C LEU A 507 -11.84 -22.26 24.87
N PRO A 508 -10.76 -22.28 24.06
CA PRO A 508 -9.45 -22.74 24.51
C PRO A 508 -8.98 -22.01 25.77
N GLU A 509 -8.46 -22.76 26.74
CA GLU A 509 -8.09 -22.21 28.06
C GLU A 509 -7.05 -21.07 27.94
N GLN A 510 -6.10 -21.21 27.01
CA GLN A 510 -5.09 -20.18 26.73
C GLN A 510 -5.74 -18.86 26.31
N PHE A 511 -6.77 -18.91 25.46
CA PHE A 511 -7.48 -17.73 24.99
C PHE A 511 -8.19 -17.00 26.14
N LEU A 512 -8.94 -17.76 26.95
CA LEU A 512 -9.65 -17.22 28.12
C LEU A 512 -8.68 -16.62 29.15
N ASN A 513 -7.55 -17.29 29.39
CA ASN A 513 -6.51 -16.83 30.30
C ASN A 513 -5.85 -15.53 29.82
N SER A 514 -5.51 -15.42 28.53
CA SER A 514 -4.95 -14.18 27.96
C SER A 514 -5.92 -13.01 28.10
N PHE A 515 -7.22 -13.25 27.87
CA PHE A 515 -8.22 -12.20 28.00
C PHE A 515 -8.45 -11.74 29.45
N SER A 516 -8.51 -12.68 30.40
CA SER A 516 -8.63 -12.35 31.82
C SER A 516 -7.43 -11.54 32.29
N LYS A 517 -6.21 -12.01 31.99
CA LYS A 517 -4.97 -11.31 32.35
C LYS A 517 -4.90 -9.90 31.77
N PHE A 518 -5.31 -9.73 30.50
CA PHE A 518 -5.36 -8.40 29.89
C PHE A 518 -6.33 -7.47 30.64
N THR A 519 -7.54 -7.96 30.93
CA THR A 519 -8.55 -7.16 31.65
C THR A 519 -8.07 -6.77 33.05
N GLU A 520 -7.50 -7.72 33.79
CA GLU A 520 -6.89 -7.49 35.11
C GLU A 520 -5.73 -6.48 35.03
N HIS A 521 -4.89 -6.56 34.00
CA HIS A 521 -3.77 -5.65 33.80
C HIS A 521 -4.22 -4.21 33.51
N ILE A 522 -5.24 -4.05 32.68
CA ILE A 522 -5.88 -2.76 32.41
C ILE A 522 -6.51 -2.19 33.70
N GLU A 523 -7.18 -3.03 34.49
CA GLU A 523 -7.76 -2.66 35.78
C GLU A 523 -6.71 -2.29 36.83
N ALA A 524 -5.60 -3.02 36.93
CA ALA A 524 -4.52 -2.72 37.87
C ALA A 524 -3.86 -1.36 37.57
N ARG A 525 -3.78 -0.97 36.30
CA ARG A 525 -3.31 0.37 35.89
C ARG A 525 -4.27 1.50 36.29
N ALA A 526 -5.53 1.20 36.64
CA ALA A 526 -6.47 2.14 37.26
C ALA A 526 -6.08 2.55 38.68
N THR A 527 -5.38 1.66 39.39
CA THR A 527 -5.22 1.73 40.85
C THR A 527 -3.91 2.35 41.32
N LYS A 528 -3.02 2.78 40.39
CA LYS A 528 -1.84 3.57 40.76
C LYS A 528 -2.30 5.01 41.13
N PRO A 529 -2.10 5.47 42.38
CA PRO A 529 -2.51 6.81 42.77
C PRO A 529 -1.76 7.86 41.95
N TYR A 530 -2.48 8.82 41.37
CA TYR A 530 -1.91 10.11 41.00
C TYR A 530 -1.38 10.78 42.27
N TYR A 531 -0.10 10.58 42.59
CA TYR A 531 0.60 11.54 43.43
C TYR A 531 0.86 12.77 42.58
N SER A 532 -0.05 13.74 42.68
CA SER A 532 0.14 15.10 42.20
C SER A 532 1.45 15.67 42.77
N LEU A 533 2.36 16.10 41.91
CA LEU A 533 3.45 17.01 42.25
C LEU A 533 2.92 18.41 42.58
#